data_AF-A0A1Y3VGV7-F1
#
_entry.id   AF-A0A1Y3VGV7-F1
#
_cell.length_a   1.000
_cell.length_b   1.000
_cell.length_c   1.000
_cell.angle_alpha   90.00
_cell.angle_beta   90.00
_cell.angle_gamma   90.00
#
_symmetry.space_group_name_H-M   'P 1'
#
loop_
_entity.id
_entity.type
_entity.pdbx_description
1 polymer ?
#
loop_
_entity_poly.entity_id
_entity_poly.type
_entity_poly.pdbx_seq_one_letter_code
_entity_poly.pdbx_strand_id
1 'polypeptide(L)'
;MAKQAITLKIAGKSYPFNIESGKEEIYRLAEREVNSYLALIKQQHIKNWNDQDYLAMAALKFAIANVGMRQSREIDSEDMKQLEKIGTEIDEYLNTLKP
;
A
#
# COMPACT_ATOMS: atom_id res chain seq x y z
N MET A 1 0.72 23.98 -12.75
CA MET A 1 1.01 22.55 -12.50
C MET A 1 0.70 21.78 -13.78
N ALA A 2 1.67 21.05 -14.33
CA ALA A 2 1.51 20.36 -15.61
C ALA A 2 0.71 19.07 -15.45
N LYS A 3 -0.42 18.97 -16.17
CA LYS A 3 -1.21 17.73 -16.31
C LYS A 3 -0.70 16.97 -17.53
N GLN A 4 -0.50 15.68 -17.39
CA GLN A 4 0.01 14.79 -18.43
C GLN A 4 -0.98 13.64 -18.62
N ALA A 5 -1.26 13.30 -19.88
CA ALA A 5 -2.08 12.15 -20.22
C ALA A 5 -1.18 10.90 -20.28
N ILE A 6 -1.55 9.87 -19.55
CA ILE A 6 -0.89 8.56 -19.58
C ILE A 6 -1.89 7.48 -19.94
N THR A 7 -1.41 6.39 -20.49
CA THR A 7 -2.22 5.20 -20.76
C THR A 7 -1.67 4.04 -19.94
N LEU A 8 -2.51 3.47 -19.09
CA LEU A 8 -2.20 2.29 -18.27
C LEU A 8 -2.85 1.06 -18.90
N LYS A 9 -2.13 -0.05 -18.97
CA LYS A 9 -2.63 -1.31 -19.53
C LYS A 9 -2.82 -2.33 -18.40
N ILE A 10 -4.08 -2.61 -18.08
CA ILE A 10 -4.45 -3.53 -16.99
C ILE A 10 -5.24 -4.68 -17.59
N ALA A 11 -4.81 -5.92 -17.33
CA ALA A 11 -5.49 -7.13 -17.81
C ALA A 11 -5.70 -7.15 -19.34
N GLY A 12 -4.78 -6.53 -20.11
CA GLY A 12 -4.89 -6.43 -21.57
C GLY A 12 -5.76 -5.27 -22.08
N LYS A 13 -6.46 -4.53 -21.20
CA LYS A 13 -7.24 -3.34 -21.55
C LYS A 13 -6.45 -2.06 -21.29
N SER A 14 -6.49 -1.13 -22.24
CA SER A 14 -5.83 0.18 -22.12
C SER A 14 -6.81 1.21 -21.57
N TYR A 15 -6.41 1.91 -20.51
CA TYR A 15 -7.18 2.94 -19.84
C TYR A 15 -6.42 4.28 -19.89
N PRO A 16 -6.96 5.31 -20.55
CA PRO A 16 -6.36 6.63 -20.56
C PRO A 16 -6.68 7.37 -19.25
N PHE A 17 -5.66 7.96 -18.64
CA PHE A 17 -5.77 8.77 -17.42
C PHE A 17 -5.07 10.11 -17.60
N ASN A 18 -5.69 11.17 -17.08
CA ASN A 18 -5.06 12.48 -16.96
C ASN A 18 -4.54 12.65 -15.53
N ILE A 19 -3.23 12.74 -15.37
CA ILE A 19 -2.57 12.80 -14.07
C ILE A 19 -1.69 14.05 -13.96
N GLU A 20 -1.26 14.38 -12.75
CA GLU A 20 -0.22 15.40 -12.56
C GLU A 20 1.15 14.77 -12.88
N SER A 21 1.97 15.48 -13.65
CA SER A 21 3.26 14.97 -14.16
C SER A 21 4.20 14.45 -13.04
N GLY A 22 4.09 14.99 -11.82
CA GLY A 22 4.87 14.51 -10.66
C GLY A 22 4.42 13.17 -10.04
N LYS A 23 3.29 12.60 -10.48
CA LYS A 23 2.73 11.36 -9.91
C LYS A 23 2.78 10.19 -10.89
N GLU A 24 3.26 10.37 -12.12
CA GLU A 24 3.26 9.33 -13.16
C GLU A 24 3.88 8.02 -12.71
N GLU A 25 5.03 8.08 -12.04
CA GLU A 25 5.75 6.90 -11.59
C GLU A 25 4.90 6.02 -10.66
N ILE A 26 4.09 6.63 -9.80
CA ILE A 26 3.20 5.90 -8.88
C ILE A 26 2.13 5.13 -9.69
N TYR A 27 1.58 5.73 -10.75
CA TYR A 27 0.60 5.07 -11.60
C TYR A 27 1.21 3.92 -12.41
N ARG A 28 2.46 4.08 -12.87
CA ARG A 28 3.20 3.02 -13.59
C ARG A 28 3.55 1.84 -12.68
N LEU A 29 3.96 2.12 -11.44
CA LEU A 29 4.21 1.08 -10.44
C LEU A 29 2.92 0.34 -10.10
N ALA A 30 1.82 1.06 -9.86
CA ALA A 30 0.51 0.46 -9.58
C ALA A 30 0.03 -0.45 -10.73
N GLU A 31 0.18 -0.02 -12.00
CA GLU A 31 -0.14 -0.84 -13.17
C GLU A 31 0.65 -2.17 -13.17
N ARG A 32 1.97 -2.09 -12.94
CA ARG A 32 2.83 -3.28 -12.91
C ARG A 32 2.42 -4.22 -11.78
N GLU A 33 2.11 -3.67 -10.62
CA GLU A 33 1.72 -4.44 -9.44
C GLU A 33 0.38 -5.15 -9.67
N VAL A 34 -0.62 -4.46 -10.25
CA VAL A 34 -1.90 -5.07 -10.59
C VAL A 34 -1.72 -6.22 -11.58
N ASN A 35 -0.94 -6.01 -12.64
CA ASN A 35 -0.68 -7.06 -13.62
C ASN A 35 0.10 -8.25 -13.03
N SER A 36 1.02 -8.01 -12.08
CA SER A 36 1.75 -9.05 -11.36
C SER A 36 0.81 -9.94 -10.55
N TYR A 37 -0.07 -9.35 -9.73
CA TYR A 37 -1.06 -10.12 -8.98
C TYR A 37 -2.03 -10.88 -9.89
N LEU A 38 -2.46 -10.27 -10.99
CA LEU A 38 -3.34 -10.90 -11.95
C LEU A 38 -2.67 -12.12 -12.60
N ALA A 39 -1.38 -12.03 -12.94
CA ALA A 39 -0.59 -13.16 -13.44
C ALA A 39 -0.49 -14.29 -12.39
N LEU A 40 -0.19 -13.96 -11.13
CA LEU A 40 -0.12 -14.93 -10.04
C LEU A 40 -1.44 -15.66 -9.80
N ILE A 41 -2.57 -14.96 -9.87
CA ILE A 41 -3.90 -15.57 -9.69
C ILE A 41 -4.25 -16.43 -10.92
N LYS A 42 -3.92 -15.97 -12.13
CA LYS A 42 -4.11 -16.76 -13.36
C LYS A 42 -3.29 -18.06 -13.35
N GLN A 43 -2.09 -18.05 -12.77
CA GLN A 43 -1.27 -19.26 -12.58
C GLN A 43 -1.90 -20.31 -11.68
N GLN A 44 -2.89 -19.93 -10.84
CA GLN A 44 -3.60 -20.90 -10.01
C GLN A 44 -4.58 -21.77 -10.82
N HIS A 45 -4.74 -21.50 -12.14
CA HIS A 45 -5.52 -22.29 -13.09
C HIS A 45 -6.92 -22.69 -12.57
N ILE A 46 -7.57 -21.77 -11.87
CA ILE A 46 -8.90 -22.00 -11.30
C ILE A 46 -9.90 -22.13 -12.45
N LYS A 47 -10.60 -23.27 -12.51
CA LYS A 47 -11.63 -23.51 -13.53
C LYS A 47 -12.85 -22.62 -13.29
N ASN A 48 -13.46 -22.17 -14.39
CA ASN A 48 -14.67 -21.32 -14.44
C ASN A 48 -14.50 -19.85 -14.01
N TRP A 49 -13.28 -19.33 -13.95
CA TRP A 49 -13.06 -17.90 -13.70
C TRP A 49 -12.95 -17.12 -15.01
N ASN A 50 -13.67 -15.99 -15.08
CA ASN A 50 -13.55 -14.97 -16.10
C ASN A 50 -12.41 -14.00 -15.74
N ASP A 51 -11.92 -13.23 -16.72
CA ASP A 51 -11.02 -12.09 -16.50
C ASP A 51 -11.55 -11.10 -15.44
N GLN A 52 -12.86 -10.96 -15.30
CA GLN A 52 -13.48 -10.18 -14.21
C GLN A 52 -13.24 -10.80 -12.83
N ASP A 53 -13.32 -12.12 -12.69
CA ASP A 53 -13.09 -12.81 -11.42
C ASP A 53 -11.62 -12.73 -11.01
N TYR A 54 -10.71 -12.88 -11.99
CA TYR A 54 -9.27 -12.66 -11.77
C TYR A 54 -8.97 -11.23 -11.31
N LEU A 55 -9.62 -10.24 -11.92
CA LEU A 55 -9.45 -8.83 -11.54
C LEU A 55 -10.06 -8.54 -10.16
N ALA A 56 -11.23 -9.10 -9.85
CA ALA A 56 -11.87 -8.97 -8.54
C ALA A 56 -11.00 -9.59 -7.44
N MET A 57 -10.41 -10.76 -7.69
CA MET A 57 -9.49 -11.40 -6.77
C MET A 57 -8.19 -10.60 -6.58
N ALA A 58 -7.66 -9.99 -7.65
CA ALA A 58 -6.52 -9.08 -7.55
C ALA A 58 -6.88 -7.86 -6.69
N ALA A 59 -8.03 -7.22 -6.93
CA ALA A 59 -8.51 -6.10 -6.13
C ALA A 59 -8.72 -6.48 -4.66
N LEU A 60 -9.24 -7.67 -4.37
CA LEU A 60 -9.38 -8.19 -3.01
C LEU A 60 -8.02 -8.35 -2.33
N LYS A 61 -7.01 -8.91 -3.02
CA LYS A 61 -5.65 -9.02 -2.48
C LYS A 61 -5.04 -7.65 -2.14
N PHE A 62 -5.24 -6.64 -2.99
CA PHE A 62 -4.83 -5.27 -2.69
C PHE A 62 -5.57 -4.68 -1.49
N ALA A 63 -6.88 -4.91 -1.39
CA ALA A 63 -7.66 -4.45 -0.27
C ALA A 63 -7.18 -5.09 1.04
N ILE A 64 -6.90 -6.40 1.04
CA ILE A 64 -6.33 -7.12 2.18
C ILE A 64 -4.96 -6.57 2.55
N ALA A 65 -4.06 -6.37 1.57
CA ALA A 65 -2.75 -5.78 1.81
C ALA A 65 -2.84 -4.37 2.39
N ASN A 66 -3.74 -3.53 1.87
CA ASN A 66 -3.98 -2.18 2.36
C ASN A 66 -4.60 -2.17 3.77
N VAL A 67 -5.54 -3.09 4.07
CA VAL A 67 -6.09 -3.25 5.42
C VAL A 67 -5.01 -3.73 6.39
N GLY A 68 -4.20 -4.72 5.99
CA GLY A 68 -3.05 -5.18 6.76
C GLY A 68 -2.06 -4.05 7.02
N MET A 69 -1.69 -3.26 6.00
CA MET A 69 -0.83 -2.09 6.16
C MET A 69 -1.43 -1.02 7.06
N ARG A 70 -2.74 -0.79 7.03
CA ARG A 70 -3.43 0.13 7.94
C ARG A 70 -3.41 -0.40 9.37
N GLN A 71 -3.64 -1.70 9.55
CA GLN A 71 -3.57 -2.37 10.85
C GLN A 71 -2.15 -2.40 11.40
N SER A 72 -1.12 -2.51 10.55
CA SER A 72 0.29 -2.42 10.95
C SER A 72 0.80 -0.97 11.10
N ARG A 73 0.05 0.02 10.60
CA ARG A 73 0.31 1.46 10.78
C ARG A 73 -0.49 2.07 11.93
N GLU A 74 -1.39 1.33 12.55
CA GLU A 74 -1.62 1.51 13.98
C GLU A 74 -0.29 1.15 14.63
N ILE A 75 0.53 2.19 14.84
CA ILE A 75 1.78 2.16 15.58
C ILE A 75 1.57 1.22 16.75
N ASP A 76 2.29 0.10 16.69
CA ASP A 76 2.19 -0.99 17.64
C ASP A 76 2.24 -0.34 19.03
N SER A 77 1.16 -0.48 19.80
CA SER A 77 1.02 0.20 21.09
C SER A 77 2.22 -0.03 22.01
N GLU A 78 2.98 -1.10 21.76
CA GLU A 78 4.27 -1.44 22.35
C GLU A 78 5.37 -0.40 22.08
N ASP A 79 5.59 0.04 20.85
CA ASP A 79 6.63 1.03 20.52
C ASP A 79 6.30 2.40 21.14
N MET A 80 5.01 2.77 21.16
CA MET A 80 4.53 3.98 21.82
C MET A 80 4.73 3.90 23.34
N LYS A 81 4.41 2.75 23.96
CA LYS A 81 4.66 2.50 25.40
C LYS A 81 6.14 2.54 25.73
N GLN A 82 7.01 2.00 24.87
CA GLN A 82 8.46 2.06 25.07
C GLN A 82 8.96 3.50 24.99
N LEU A 83 8.47 4.30 24.05
CA LEU A 83 8.80 5.72 23.97
C LEU A 83 8.30 6.51 25.19
N GLU A 84 7.08 6.26 25.68
CA GLU A 84 6.57 6.87 26.92
C GLU A 84 7.40 6.48 28.14
N LYS A 85 7.83 5.22 28.23
CA LYS A 85 8.69 4.73 29.31
C LYS A 85 10.06 5.43 29.29
N ILE A 86 10.69 5.54 28.12
CA ILE A 86 11.95 6.28 27.96
C ILE A 86 11.76 7.75 28.35
N GLY A 87 10.65 8.38 27.95
CA GLY A 87 10.32 9.74 28.35
C GLY A 87 10.22 9.91 29.87
N THR A 88 9.57 8.96 30.54
CA THR A 88 9.43 8.95 32.01
C THR A 88 10.77 8.77 32.72
N GLU A 89 11.61 7.85 32.24
CA GLU A 89 12.95 7.60 32.81
C GLU A 89 13.88 8.82 32.65
N ILE A 90 13.80 9.51 31.51
CA ILE A 90 14.55 10.76 31.28
C ILE A 90 14.06 11.85 32.23
N ASP A 91 12.75 11.99 32.40
CA ASP A 91 12.17 13.04 33.25
C ASP A 91 12.48 12.78 34.75
N GLU A 92 12.48 11.53 35.19
CA GLU A 92 12.96 11.12 36.52
C GLU A 92 14.45 11.41 36.71
N TYR A 93 15.29 11.07 35.72
CA TYR A 93 16.72 11.34 35.77
C TYR A 93 17.02 12.85 35.81
N LEU A 94 16.32 13.66 35.02
CA LEU A 94 16.48 15.12 35.02
C LEU A 94 15.95 15.78 36.29
N ASN A 95 14.88 15.24 36.89
CA ASN A 95 14.35 15.74 38.15
C ASN A 95 15.20 15.35 39.37
N THR A 96 15.93 14.22 39.30
CA THR A 96 16.91 13.81 40.32
C THR A 96 18.26 14.51 40.19
N LEU A 97 18.53 15.12 39.03
CA LEU A 97 19.70 15.97 38.78
C LEU A 97 19.51 17.44 39.20
N LYS A 98 18.37 17.80 39.82
CA LYS A 98 18.23 19.12 40.44
C LYS A 98 19.22 19.24 41.62
N PRO A 99 20.00 20.33 41.72
CA PRO A 99 20.88 20.60 42.86
C PRO A 99 20.09 20.82 44.16
#